data_AF-A0A9E2XCI9-F1
#
_entry.id   AF-A0A9E2XCI9-F1
#
_cell.length_a   1.000
_cell.length_b   1.000
_cell.length_c   1.000
_cell.angle_alpha   90.00
_cell.angle_beta   90.00
_cell.angle_gamma   90.00
#
_symmetry.space_group_name_H-M   'P 1'
#
loop_
_entity.id
_entity.type
_entity.pdbx_description
1 polymer ?
#
loop_
_entity_poly.entity_id
_entity_poly.type
_entity_poly.pdbx_seq_one_letter_code
_entity_poly.pdbx_strand_id
1 'polypeptide(L)'
;MRATRFGGFMMAPPPPPPVLDTTSPRSLSLVNVNTGETMSVTYWSDGAYHRDALDKLNYFLRDWHENQQTEMDPLLFDVLWHTANTVHYSGSIEVFSAYRSPSTNAWLASTQRGVASDSQHINGNAMDIRFPGVPVFQVRQAARSLNMGGVGFYPRSGFVHLDTGPVRYW
;
A
#
# COMPACT_ATOMS: atom_id res chain seq x y z
N MET A 1 44.84 -35.56 -41.87
CA MET A 1 43.53 -34.89 -41.72
C MET A 1 42.88 -35.38 -40.43
N ARG A 2 42.82 -34.55 -39.37
CA ARG A 2 42.11 -34.86 -38.12
C ARG A 2 40.82 -34.03 -38.12
N ALA A 3 39.69 -34.70 -38.25
CA ALA A 3 38.37 -34.08 -38.25
C ALA A 3 37.98 -33.61 -36.84
N THR A 4 37.67 -32.33 -36.73
CA THR A 4 37.18 -31.64 -35.53
C THR A 4 35.74 -32.06 -35.24
N ARG A 5 35.49 -32.58 -34.03
CA ARG A 5 34.13 -32.79 -33.52
C ARG A 5 33.62 -31.47 -32.91
N PHE A 6 32.75 -30.76 -33.61
CA PHE A 6 31.91 -29.74 -32.99
C PHE A 6 30.63 -30.42 -32.50
N GLY A 7 30.59 -30.75 -31.20
CA GLY A 7 29.35 -31.11 -30.52
C GLY A 7 28.55 -29.82 -30.25
N GLY A 8 27.42 -29.66 -30.93
CA GLY A 8 26.49 -28.56 -30.68
C GLY A 8 25.86 -28.71 -29.30
N PHE A 9 26.04 -27.70 -28.44
CA PHE A 9 25.26 -27.58 -27.22
C PHE A 9 23.82 -27.22 -27.61
N MET A 10 22.90 -28.17 -27.46
CA MET A 10 21.48 -27.86 -27.48
C MET A 10 21.15 -27.06 -26.21
N MET A 11 20.81 -25.79 -26.38
CA MET A 11 20.25 -24.97 -25.31
C MET A 11 18.93 -25.60 -24.87
N ALA A 12 18.80 -25.91 -23.58
CA ALA A 12 17.52 -26.33 -23.01
C ALA A 12 16.49 -25.20 -23.21
N PRO A 13 15.21 -25.52 -23.48
CA PRO A 13 14.17 -24.52 -23.55
C PRO A 13 14.09 -23.75 -22.22
N PRO A 14 13.76 -22.44 -22.26
CA PRO A 14 13.56 -21.68 -21.03
C PRO A 14 12.46 -22.33 -20.19
N PRO A 15 12.55 -22.27 -18.85
CA PRO A 15 11.49 -22.76 -18.00
C PRO A 15 10.17 -22.05 -18.33
N PRO A 16 9.02 -22.72 -18.19
CA PRO A 16 7.73 -22.07 -18.34
C PRO A 16 7.61 -20.90 -17.35
N PRO A 17 6.85 -19.84 -17.71
CA PRO A 17 6.58 -18.77 -16.78
C PRO A 17 5.89 -19.33 -15.52
N PRO A 18 6.15 -18.75 -14.33
CA PRO A 18 5.49 -19.19 -13.11
C PRO A 18 3.97 -19.09 -13.26
N VAL A 19 3.25 -20.08 -12.73
CA VAL A 19 1.78 -20.02 -12.65
C VAL A 19 1.42 -18.81 -11.81
N LEU A 20 0.64 -17.89 -12.36
CA LEU A 20 0.14 -16.73 -11.62
C LEU A 20 -0.74 -17.24 -10.47
N ASP A 21 -0.46 -16.82 -9.25
CA ASP A 21 -1.38 -17.05 -8.12
C ASP A 21 -2.64 -16.20 -8.36
N THR A 22 -3.64 -16.81 -9.01
CA THR A 22 -4.96 -16.22 -9.21
C THR A 22 -5.89 -16.49 -8.03
N THR A 23 -5.42 -17.19 -7.00
CA THR A 23 -6.30 -17.87 -6.04
C THR A 23 -6.28 -17.28 -4.64
N SER A 24 -5.20 -16.61 -4.22
CA SER A 24 -5.14 -16.03 -2.88
C SER A 24 -5.89 -14.69 -2.82
N PRO A 25 -7.08 -14.61 -2.20
CA PRO A 25 -7.80 -13.36 -2.09
C PRO A 25 -7.00 -12.36 -1.24
N ARG A 26 -6.88 -11.12 -1.72
CA ARG A 26 -6.25 -10.05 -0.93
C ARG A 26 -7.31 -9.38 -0.09
N SER A 27 -7.11 -9.48 1.22
CA SER A 27 -8.04 -8.96 2.22
C SER A 27 -7.31 -8.06 3.20
N LEU A 28 -7.96 -6.99 3.61
CA LEU A 28 -7.47 -6.06 4.61
C LEU A 28 -8.45 -6.00 5.78
N SER A 29 -7.91 -5.92 6.99
CA SER A 29 -8.66 -5.54 8.18
C SER A 29 -8.13 -4.20 8.66
N LEU A 30 -8.98 -3.19 8.76
CA LEU A 30 -8.63 -1.79 8.99
C LEU A 30 -9.42 -1.24 10.19
N VAL A 31 -8.78 -0.34 10.94
CA VAL A 31 -9.41 0.50 11.96
C VAL A 31 -9.04 1.95 11.67
N ASN A 32 -10.03 2.82 11.49
CA ASN A 32 -9.80 4.25 11.39
C ASN A 32 -9.72 4.83 12.81
N VAL A 33 -8.55 5.30 13.22
CA VAL A 33 -8.34 5.73 14.61
C VAL A 33 -9.06 7.04 14.95
N ASN A 34 -9.48 7.81 13.94
CA ASN A 34 -10.18 9.09 14.16
C ASN A 34 -11.69 8.88 14.32
N THR A 35 -12.27 7.98 13.53
CA THR A 35 -13.72 7.73 13.53
C THR A 35 -14.11 6.53 14.40
N GLY A 36 -13.17 5.64 14.72
CA GLY A 36 -13.43 4.35 15.38
C GLY A 36 -14.06 3.31 14.46
N GLU A 37 -14.28 3.63 13.18
CA GLU A 37 -14.83 2.69 12.20
C GLU A 37 -13.87 1.52 11.97
N THR A 38 -14.42 0.32 11.82
CA THR A 38 -13.67 -0.91 11.53
C THR A 38 -14.18 -1.52 10.23
N MET A 39 -13.29 -2.07 9.41
CA MET A 39 -13.65 -2.73 8.16
C MET A 39 -12.78 -3.97 7.94
N SER A 40 -13.39 -5.07 7.51
CA SER A 40 -12.69 -6.18 6.89
C SER A 40 -13.24 -6.36 5.48
N VAL A 41 -12.35 -6.36 4.48
CA VAL A 41 -12.77 -6.36 3.08
C VAL A 41 -11.78 -7.16 2.22
N THR A 42 -12.31 -8.00 1.35
CA THR A 42 -11.58 -8.62 0.26
C THR A 42 -11.74 -7.74 -0.97
N TYR A 43 -10.67 -7.07 -1.39
CA TYR A 43 -10.72 -6.08 -2.47
C TYR A 43 -10.20 -6.61 -3.81
N TRP A 44 -9.54 -7.78 -3.80
CA TRP A 44 -9.03 -8.44 -5.00
C TRP A 44 -9.14 -9.96 -4.84
N SER A 45 -9.63 -10.64 -5.86
CA SER A 45 -9.53 -12.09 -6.04
C SER A 45 -9.67 -12.44 -7.52
N ASP A 46 -9.27 -13.66 -7.90
CA ASP A 46 -9.50 -14.20 -9.26
C ASP A 46 -8.95 -13.31 -10.39
N GLY A 47 -7.85 -12.59 -10.12
CA GLY A 47 -7.20 -11.72 -11.09
C GLY A 47 -7.79 -10.31 -11.23
N ALA A 48 -8.80 -9.94 -10.45
CA ALA A 48 -9.49 -8.66 -10.59
C ALA A 48 -9.76 -7.95 -9.25
N TYR A 49 -9.84 -6.63 -9.29
CA TYR A 49 -10.34 -5.83 -8.18
C TYR A 49 -11.86 -5.86 -8.12
N HIS A 50 -12.40 -5.96 -6.90
CA HIS A 50 -13.83 -5.90 -6.64
C HIS A 50 -14.26 -4.44 -6.50
N ARG A 51 -15.06 -3.94 -7.46
CA ARG A 51 -15.44 -2.52 -7.48
C ARG A 51 -16.21 -2.09 -6.24
N ASP A 52 -17.14 -2.93 -5.77
CA ASP A 52 -17.93 -2.64 -4.57
C ASP A 52 -17.06 -2.59 -3.30
N ALA A 53 -16.00 -3.40 -3.23
CA ALA A 53 -15.02 -3.36 -2.16
C ALA A 53 -14.18 -2.08 -2.21
N LEU A 54 -13.76 -1.65 -3.40
CA LEU A 54 -13.06 -0.38 -3.59
C LEU A 54 -13.95 0.81 -3.21
N ASP A 55 -15.23 0.80 -3.57
CA ASP A 55 -16.17 1.87 -3.21
C ASP A 55 -16.39 1.94 -1.68
N LYS A 56 -16.43 0.78 -1.00
CA LYS A 56 -16.44 0.72 0.48
C LYS A 56 -15.16 1.29 1.08
N LEU A 57 -14.00 0.96 0.52
CA LEU A 57 -12.70 1.50 0.94
C LEU A 57 -12.64 3.02 0.74
N ASN A 58 -13.13 3.53 -0.38
CA ASN A 58 -13.19 4.97 -0.67
C ASN A 58 -13.98 5.73 0.41
N TYR A 59 -15.13 5.20 0.84
CA TYR A 59 -15.91 5.80 1.91
C TYR A 59 -15.23 5.65 3.28
N PHE A 60 -14.67 4.49 3.58
CA PHE A 60 -13.97 4.25 4.86
C PHE A 60 -12.75 5.16 5.04
N LEU A 61 -12.04 5.42 3.94
CA LEU A 61 -10.81 6.22 3.87
C LEU A 61 -11.06 7.70 3.52
N ARG A 62 -12.33 8.12 3.52
CA ARG A 62 -12.75 9.51 3.29
C ARG A 62 -12.06 10.46 4.27
N ASP A 63 -11.96 11.72 3.86
CA ASP A 63 -11.61 12.78 4.78
C ASP A 63 -12.75 12.94 5.79
N TRP A 64 -12.47 12.58 7.04
CA TRP A 64 -13.47 12.57 8.10
C TRP A 64 -13.83 13.98 8.58
N HIS A 65 -13.00 15.00 8.32
CA HIS A 65 -13.31 16.38 8.71
C HIS A 65 -14.45 16.95 7.86
N GLU A 66 -14.45 16.62 6.57
CA GLU A 66 -15.43 17.15 5.60
C GLU A 66 -16.38 16.09 5.04
N ASN A 67 -16.21 14.83 5.46
CA ASN A 67 -16.96 13.68 4.96
C ASN A 67 -16.90 13.55 3.42
N GLN A 68 -15.77 13.91 2.82
CA GLN A 68 -15.51 13.84 1.39
C GLN A 68 -14.66 12.62 1.07
N GLN A 69 -15.05 11.84 0.08
CA GLN A 69 -14.28 10.70 -0.42
C GLN A 69 -13.67 11.02 -1.78
N THR A 70 -12.68 10.21 -2.17
CA THR A 70 -12.13 10.19 -3.53
C THR A 70 -12.06 8.75 -4.02
N GLU A 71 -11.76 8.56 -5.29
CA GLU A 71 -11.29 7.27 -5.79
C GLU A 71 -9.85 7.05 -5.33
N MET A 72 -9.67 6.11 -4.40
CA MET A 72 -8.34 5.72 -3.92
C MET A 72 -7.67 4.79 -4.94
N ASP A 73 -6.36 4.91 -5.07
CA ASP A 73 -5.56 4.02 -5.94
C ASP A 73 -5.57 2.57 -5.39
N PRO A 74 -6.10 1.59 -6.13
CA PRO A 74 -6.10 0.19 -5.70
C PRO A 74 -4.71 -0.38 -5.41
N LEU A 75 -3.66 0.14 -6.07
CA LEU A 75 -2.29 -0.29 -5.82
C LEU A 75 -1.83 0.05 -4.39
N LEU A 76 -2.40 1.07 -3.75
CA LEU A 76 -2.07 1.40 -2.38
C LEU A 76 -2.49 0.28 -1.42
N PHE A 77 -3.61 -0.37 -1.71
CA PHE A 77 -4.10 -1.53 -0.94
C PHE A 77 -3.19 -2.74 -1.13
N ASP A 78 -2.62 -2.91 -2.33
CA ASP A 78 -1.62 -3.93 -2.60
C ASP A 78 -0.32 -3.69 -1.83
N VAL A 79 0.19 -2.45 -1.82
CA VAL A 79 1.37 -2.08 -1.02
C VAL A 79 1.13 -2.41 0.44
N LEU A 80 -0.06 -2.07 0.96
CA LEU A 80 -0.43 -2.35 2.35
C LEU A 80 -0.51 -3.86 2.63
N TRP A 81 -1.16 -4.62 1.77
CA TRP A 81 -1.31 -6.08 1.89
C TRP A 81 0.05 -6.79 1.82
N HIS A 82 0.91 -6.44 0.87
CA HIS A 82 2.25 -7.00 0.77
C HIS A 82 3.11 -6.65 1.98
N THR A 83 3.04 -5.39 2.45
CA THR A 83 3.76 -4.96 3.65
C THR A 83 3.35 -5.77 4.87
N ALA A 84 2.04 -6.01 5.07
CA ALA A 84 1.53 -6.85 6.15
C ALA A 84 2.03 -8.29 6.07
N ASN A 85 2.02 -8.90 4.87
CA ASN A 85 2.53 -10.25 4.67
C ASN A 85 4.03 -10.37 4.94
N THR A 86 4.83 -9.39 4.50
CA THR A 86 6.29 -9.38 4.72
C THR A 86 6.66 -9.38 6.21
N VAL A 87 5.84 -8.77 7.06
CA VAL A 87 6.05 -8.77 8.52
C VAL A 87 5.17 -9.79 9.26
N HIS A 88 4.52 -10.69 8.51
CA HIS A 88 3.60 -11.71 9.05
C HIS A 88 2.49 -11.15 9.95
N TYR A 89 1.99 -9.95 9.63
CA TYR A 89 0.92 -9.30 10.38
C TYR A 89 -0.45 -9.71 9.84
N SER A 90 -1.30 -10.22 10.73
CA SER A 90 -2.67 -10.66 10.42
C SER A 90 -3.76 -9.91 11.21
N GLY A 91 -3.37 -8.93 12.04
CA GLY A 91 -4.29 -8.12 12.82
C GLY A 91 -4.91 -6.98 12.03
N SER A 92 -5.72 -6.17 12.69
CA SER A 92 -6.29 -4.96 12.09
C SER A 92 -5.24 -3.85 12.00
N ILE A 93 -5.09 -3.26 10.82
CA ILE A 93 -4.18 -2.15 10.55
C ILE A 93 -4.86 -0.86 10.99
N GLU A 94 -4.16 -0.06 11.78
CA GLU A 94 -4.65 1.25 12.19
C GLU A 94 -4.33 2.28 11.11
N VAL A 95 -5.35 3.02 10.69
CA VAL A 95 -5.28 4.08 9.69
C VAL A 95 -5.43 5.42 10.40
N PHE A 96 -4.37 6.23 10.35
CA PHE A 96 -4.31 7.58 10.93
C PHE A 96 -4.83 8.63 9.95
N SER A 97 -4.53 8.45 8.66
CA SER A 97 -4.95 9.34 7.60
C SER A 97 -4.94 8.60 6.27
N ALA A 98 -5.85 8.96 5.38
CA ALA A 98 -5.87 8.48 4.01
C ALA A 98 -6.18 9.66 3.07
N TYR A 99 -7.34 9.72 2.43
CA TYR A 99 -7.69 10.88 1.62
C TYR A 99 -7.79 12.15 2.49
N ARG A 100 -7.29 13.27 1.94
CA ARG A 100 -7.46 14.61 2.52
C ARG A 100 -8.05 15.53 1.46
N SER A 101 -9.17 16.18 1.78
CA SER A 101 -9.69 17.26 0.93
C SER A 101 -8.63 18.37 0.80
N PRO A 102 -8.61 19.12 -0.32
CA PRO A 102 -7.68 20.23 -0.49
C PRO A 102 -7.73 21.26 0.65
N SER A 103 -8.93 21.53 1.18
CA SER A 103 -9.19 22.40 2.32
C SER A 103 -8.59 21.85 3.62
N THR A 104 -8.82 20.58 3.95
CA THR A 104 -8.21 19.95 5.12
C THR A 104 -6.69 19.90 5.01
N ASN A 105 -6.15 19.59 3.82
CA ASN A 105 -4.70 19.61 3.62
C ASN A 105 -4.10 21.02 3.79
N ALA A 106 -4.77 22.06 3.29
CA ALA A 106 -4.36 23.45 3.48
C ALA A 106 -4.40 23.87 4.95
N TRP A 107 -5.44 23.48 5.69
CA TRP A 107 -5.54 23.72 7.12
C TRP A 107 -4.41 23.01 7.90
N LEU A 108 -4.13 21.75 7.60
CA LEU A 108 -3.02 21.01 8.21
C LEU A 108 -1.67 21.64 7.87
N ALA A 109 -1.45 22.09 6.63
CA ALA A 109 -0.23 22.80 6.24
C ALA A 109 -0.04 24.13 6.98
N SER A 110 -1.12 24.78 7.42
CA SER A 110 -1.05 26.01 8.22
C SER A 110 -0.73 25.78 9.70
N THR A 111 -0.97 24.57 10.22
CA THR A 111 -0.87 24.25 11.65
C THR A 111 0.25 23.24 11.97
N GLN A 112 0.66 22.43 11.00
CA GLN A 112 1.63 21.35 11.15
C GLN A 112 2.82 21.51 10.20
N ARG A 113 3.97 20.96 10.60
CA ARG A 113 5.16 20.91 9.74
C ARG A 113 5.14 19.64 8.90
N GLY A 114 5.68 19.71 7.68
CA GLY A 114 5.88 18.53 6.82
C GLY A 114 4.66 18.10 6.00
N VAL A 115 3.64 18.95 5.89
CA VAL A 115 2.50 18.73 5.00
C VAL A 115 2.79 19.41 3.66
N ALA A 116 2.90 18.62 2.59
CA ALA A 116 3.12 19.14 1.25
C ALA A 116 1.81 19.67 0.63
N SER A 117 1.91 20.73 -0.19
CA SER A 117 0.78 21.27 -0.95
C SER A 117 0.30 20.30 -2.04
N ASP A 118 1.22 19.58 -2.68
CA ASP A 118 0.95 18.48 -3.61
C ASP A 118 1.12 17.13 -2.88
N SER A 119 0.24 16.89 -1.91
CA SER A 119 0.28 15.67 -1.11
C SER A 119 -0.34 14.50 -1.87
N GLN A 120 0.30 13.33 -1.83
CA GLN A 120 -0.30 12.08 -2.32
C GLN A 120 -1.62 11.73 -1.59
N HIS A 121 -1.86 12.29 -0.40
CA HIS A 121 -3.16 12.18 0.27
C HIS A 121 -4.30 12.89 -0.47
N ILE A 122 -4.05 14.04 -1.10
CA ILE A 122 -5.08 14.74 -1.90
C ILE A 122 -5.40 13.94 -3.17
N ASN A 123 -4.41 13.22 -3.70
CA ASN A 123 -4.58 12.45 -4.94
C ASN A 123 -5.22 11.07 -4.72
N GLY A 124 -5.55 10.68 -3.48
CA GLY A 124 -6.08 9.34 -3.18
C GLY A 124 -5.02 8.23 -3.19
N ASN A 125 -3.75 8.60 -3.10
CA ASN A 125 -2.61 7.72 -3.36
C ASN A 125 -1.79 7.44 -2.09
N ALA A 126 -2.24 7.85 -0.90
CA ALA A 126 -1.45 7.71 0.32
C ALA A 126 -2.26 7.37 1.58
N MET A 127 -1.60 6.63 2.47
CA MET A 127 -2.10 6.27 3.80
C MET A 127 -1.00 6.37 4.86
N ASP A 128 -1.37 6.92 6.02
CA ASP A 128 -0.56 6.91 7.23
C ASP A 128 -1.06 5.78 8.13
N ILE A 129 -0.22 4.76 8.37
CA ILE A 129 -0.64 3.50 9.01
C ILE A 129 0.25 3.05 10.16
N ARG A 130 -0.31 2.21 11.04
CA ARG A 130 0.43 1.44 12.05
C ARG A 130 -0.08 0.01 12.09
N PHE A 131 0.84 -0.93 12.30
CA PHE A 131 0.51 -2.34 12.58
C PHE A 131 0.71 -2.58 14.08
N PRO A 132 -0.37 -2.62 14.88
CA PRO A 132 -0.29 -2.93 16.31
C PRO A 132 0.65 -4.10 16.63
N GLY A 133 1.56 -3.90 17.59
CA GLY A 133 2.53 -4.91 18.01
C GLY A 133 3.73 -5.10 17.09
N VAL A 134 3.75 -4.51 15.89
CA VAL A 134 4.92 -4.52 14.99
C VAL A 134 5.67 -3.19 15.12
N PRO A 135 6.99 -3.21 15.36
CA PRO A 135 7.77 -1.96 15.38
C PRO A 135 7.64 -1.21 14.06
N VAL A 136 7.34 0.09 14.13
CA VAL A 136 7.18 1.00 12.96
C VAL A 136 8.38 0.91 12.00
N PHE A 137 9.58 0.71 12.53
CA PHE A 137 10.79 0.50 11.74
C PHE A 137 10.72 -0.76 10.86
N GLN A 138 10.18 -1.88 11.36
CA GLN A 138 10.02 -3.10 10.57
C GLN A 138 8.99 -2.93 9.46
N VAL A 139 7.85 -2.27 9.77
CA VAL A 139 6.82 -1.93 8.77
C VAL A 139 7.41 -1.10 7.65
N ARG A 140 8.18 -0.05 8.00
CA ARG A 140 8.89 0.79 7.03
C ARG A 140 9.85 -0.03 6.17
N GLN A 141 10.68 -0.90 6.77
CA GLN A 141 11.66 -1.69 6.00
C GLN A 141 10.98 -2.68 5.05
N ALA A 142 9.89 -3.30 5.49
CA ALA A 142 9.05 -4.15 4.64
C ALA A 142 8.48 -3.36 3.46
N ALA A 143 7.82 -2.23 3.70
CA ALA A 143 7.26 -1.40 2.64
C ALA A 143 8.33 -0.90 1.64
N ARG A 144 9.50 -0.49 2.14
CA ARG A 144 10.63 -0.07 1.29
C ARG A 144 11.14 -1.20 0.40
N SER A 145 11.13 -2.43 0.89
CA SER A 145 11.60 -3.58 0.11
C SER A 145 10.73 -3.89 -1.11
N LEU A 146 9.47 -3.41 -1.11
CA LEU A 146 8.55 -3.60 -2.24
C LEU A 146 8.88 -2.70 -3.43
N ASN A 147 9.49 -1.53 -3.20
CA ASN A 147 9.81 -0.56 -4.25
C ASN A 147 8.58 -0.13 -5.09
N MET A 148 7.40 -0.06 -4.44
CA MET A 148 6.10 0.22 -5.07
C MET A 148 5.59 1.65 -4.85
N GLY A 149 6.41 2.54 -4.27
CA GLY A 149 6.11 3.96 -4.13
C GLY A 149 6.85 4.63 -2.97
N GLY A 150 6.33 5.75 -2.48
CA GLY A 150 6.93 6.52 -1.40
C GLY A 150 6.75 5.88 -0.02
N VAL A 151 7.78 5.93 0.82
CA VAL A 151 7.71 5.48 2.23
C VAL A 151 8.30 6.51 3.17
N GLY A 152 7.48 7.08 4.04
CA GLY A 152 7.90 8.02 5.09
C GLY A 152 7.93 7.39 6.47
N PHE A 153 8.96 7.68 7.27
CA PHE A 153 9.15 7.12 8.61
C PHE A 153 8.91 8.14 9.72
N TYR A 154 7.83 7.95 10.50
CA TYR A 154 7.44 8.88 11.57
C TYR A 154 7.45 8.21 12.95
N PRO A 155 8.62 7.85 13.49
CA PRO A 155 8.72 7.09 14.75
C PRO A 155 8.17 7.85 15.96
N ARG A 156 8.28 9.19 15.97
CA ARG A 156 7.74 10.03 17.06
C ARG A 156 6.22 10.07 17.06
N SER A 157 5.62 10.08 15.87
CA SER A 157 4.16 10.05 15.71
C SER A 157 3.62 8.61 15.73
N GLY A 158 4.49 7.61 15.60
CA GLY A 158 4.16 6.20 15.71
C GLY A 158 3.59 5.57 14.44
N PHE A 159 3.73 6.16 13.26
CA PHE A 159 3.18 5.62 12.00
C PHE A 159 4.21 5.57 10.86
N VAL A 160 3.86 4.84 9.80
CA VAL A 160 4.55 4.84 8.52
C VAL A 160 3.63 5.45 7.48
N HIS A 161 4.16 6.37 6.67
CA HIS A 161 3.47 6.87 5.48
C HIS A 161 3.78 5.96 4.31
N LEU A 162 2.75 5.54 3.57
CA LEU A 162 2.85 4.77 2.34
C LEU A 162 2.13 5.52 1.24
N ASP A 163 2.75 5.64 0.06
CA ASP A 163 2.09 6.15 -1.14
C ASP A 163 2.47 5.39 -2.41
N THR A 164 1.70 5.57 -3.49
CA THR A 164 1.94 4.98 -4.82
C THR A 164 2.56 5.97 -5.83
N GLY A 165 3.09 7.09 -5.35
CA GLY A 165 3.86 8.04 -6.16
C GLY A 165 5.28 7.55 -6.48
N PRO A 166 6.18 8.43 -6.96
CA PRO A 166 7.56 8.05 -7.23
C PRO A 166 8.26 7.46 -6.01
N VAL A 167 9.04 6.41 -6.23
CA VAL A 167 9.85 5.76 -5.19
C VAL A 167 10.77 6.78 -4.54
N ARG A 168 10.52 7.03 -3.25
CA ARG A 168 11.32 7.94 -2.41
C ARG A 168 11.13 7.59 -0.96
N TYR A 169 12.13 7.87 -0.14
CA TYR A 169 12.13 7.49 1.27
C TYR A 169 12.55 8.68 2.12
N TRP A 170 11.82 8.94 3.20
CA TRP A 170 12.12 10.03 4.14
C TRP A 170 11.87 9.63 5.60
#